data_AF-A0A2A4TRQ2-F1
#
_entry.id   AF-A0A2A4TRQ2-F1
#
_cell.length_a   1.000
_cell.length_b   1.000
_cell.length_c   1.000
_cell.angle_alpha   90.00
_cell.angle_beta   90.00
_cell.angle_gamma   90.00
#
_symmetry.space_group_name_H-M   'P 1'
#
loop_
_entity.id
_entity.type
_entity.pdbx_description
1 polymer ?
#
loop_
_entity_poly.entity_id
_entity_poly.type
_entity_poly.pdbx_seq_one_letter_code
_entity_poly.pdbx_strand_id
1 'polypeptide(L)'
;MQSYCKRITRVQVINTSNKLSRLINVVAPKLLVKAQVYKFCGTEKLSEPYEYQIAFILPSESLLQLQTKKLLNNFIIWRLHAHGMNKYFHGMISKISVVKNHYTITVEPVLKCLQYDMQYRVFSKKTYPDIIETILGKLPGVKFDISALDISSYTKIPHITQYAKNSLQFLHDIIAMAGINYLFVHDIVNKS
;
A
#
# COMPACT_ATOMS: atom_id res chain seq x y z
N MET A 1 7.69 -27.05 26.02
CA MET A 1 6.99 -27.12 24.72
C MET A 1 7.60 -26.07 23.80
N GLN A 2 8.56 -26.50 22.98
CA GLN A 2 9.25 -25.67 21.99
C GLN A 2 8.33 -25.44 20.78
N SER A 3 8.07 -24.18 20.45
CA SER A 3 7.51 -23.80 19.15
C SER A 3 8.44 -22.78 18.49
N TYR A 4 9.46 -23.30 17.80
CA TYR A 4 10.31 -22.52 16.90
C TYR A 4 9.56 -22.21 15.60
N CYS A 5 9.61 -20.93 15.21
CA CYS A 5 9.74 -20.39 13.86
C CYS A 5 8.81 -20.89 12.73
N LYS A 6 7.95 -19.99 12.25
CA LYS A 6 7.71 -19.81 10.80
C LYS A 6 7.81 -18.33 10.43
N ARG A 7 9.04 -17.83 10.31
CA ARG A 7 9.35 -16.66 9.49
C ARG A 7 8.96 -17.00 8.05
N ILE A 8 7.92 -16.38 7.52
CA ILE A 8 7.72 -16.30 6.07
C ILE A 8 8.31 -14.95 5.63
N THR A 9 9.63 -14.90 5.58
CA THR A 9 10.33 -13.85 4.83
C THR A 9 10.30 -14.29 3.38
N ARG A 10 9.30 -13.83 2.63
CA ARG A 10 9.32 -13.94 1.16
C ARG A 10 9.49 -12.55 0.58
N VAL A 11 10.72 -12.05 0.65
CA VAL A 11 11.13 -10.91 -0.18
C VAL A 11 11.28 -11.46 -1.60
N GLN A 12 10.30 -11.22 -2.45
CA GLN A 12 10.45 -11.46 -3.89
C GLN A 12 10.96 -10.17 -4.54
N VAL A 13 12.28 -10.05 -4.72
CA VAL A 13 12.82 -9.12 -5.71
C VAL A 13 12.62 -9.77 -7.07
N ILE A 14 11.53 -9.43 -7.76
CA ILE A 14 11.34 -9.83 -9.14
C ILE A 14 12.14 -8.83 -9.99
N ASN A 15 13.42 -9.13 -10.23
CA ASN A 15 14.13 -8.48 -11.33
C ASN A 15 13.71 -9.17 -12.64
N THR A 16 12.70 -8.64 -13.31
CA THR A 16 12.41 -9.03 -14.71
C THR A 16 13.23 -8.19 -15.66
N SER A 17 14.55 -8.35 -15.64
CA SER A 17 15.37 -8.12 -16.82
C SER A 17 15.41 -9.42 -17.62
N ASN A 18 14.29 -9.78 -18.28
CA ASN A 18 14.36 -10.50 -19.54
C ASN A 18 13.01 -10.61 -20.25
N LYS A 19 13.12 -10.48 -21.56
CA LYS A 19 12.13 -10.51 -22.64
C LYS A 19 11.16 -11.70 -22.54
N LEU A 20 10.15 -11.61 -21.67
CA LEU A 20 8.97 -12.48 -21.68
C LEU A 20 7.76 -11.57 -21.47
N SER A 21 6.93 -11.46 -22.49
CA SER A 21 5.61 -10.82 -22.47
C SER A 21 4.70 -11.54 -21.46
N ARG A 22 4.90 -11.26 -20.18
CA ARG A 22 4.01 -11.69 -19.09
C ARG A 22 2.82 -10.75 -19.11
N LEU A 23 1.64 -11.29 -19.39
CA LEU A 23 0.40 -10.53 -19.46
C LEU A 23 0.02 -10.06 -18.05
N ILE A 24 0.37 -8.82 -17.72
CA ILE A 24 -0.15 -8.12 -16.54
C ILE A 24 -1.43 -7.42 -17.00
N ASN A 25 -2.56 -7.90 -16.51
CA ASN A 25 -3.84 -7.24 -16.75
C ASN A 25 -4.06 -6.21 -15.64
N VAL A 26 -3.83 -4.94 -15.96
CA VAL A 26 -4.17 -3.83 -15.07
C VAL A 26 -5.64 -3.50 -15.26
N VAL A 27 -6.46 -3.77 -14.25
CA VAL A 27 -7.89 -3.45 -14.25
C VAL A 27 -8.09 -2.27 -13.31
N ALA A 28 -7.64 -1.09 -13.73
CA ALA A 28 -7.96 0.12 -12.99
C ALA A 28 -9.43 0.47 -13.26
N PRO A 29 -10.24 0.80 -12.23
CA PRO A 29 -11.68 1.05 -12.38
C PRO A 29 -12.03 2.20 -13.35
N LYS A 30 -11.07 3.05 -13.69
CA LYS A 30 -11.20 4.14 -14.69
C LYS A 30 -10.40 3.93 -15.97
N LEU A 31 -9.69 2.80 -16.10
CA LEU A 31 -8.92 2.44 -17.28
C LEU A 31 -9.63 1.26 -17.95
N LEU A 32 -10.74 1.55 -18.64
CA LEU A 32 -11.51 0.59 -19.45
C LEU A 32 -10.79 0.26 -20.78
N VAL A 33 -9.46 0.37 -20.82
CA VAL A 33 -8.64 0.19 -22.02
C VAL A 33 -7.62 -0.90 -21.72
N LYS A 34 -7.49 -1.88 -22.62
CA LYS A 34 -6.45 -2.90 -22.53
C LYS A 34 -5.08 -2.24 -22.64
N ALA A 35 -4.41 -2.08 -21.50
CA ALA A 35 -3.05 -1.59 -21.41
C ALA A 35 -2.05 -2.73 -21.62
N GLN A 36 -1.06 -2.53 -22.48
CA GLN A 36 0.04 -3.47 -22.62
C GLN A 36 1.13 -3.11 -21.62
N VAL A 37 1.16 -3.80 -20.50
CA VAL A 37 2.20 -3.64 -19.49
C VAL A 37 3.49 -4.31 -19.97
N TYR A 38 4.60 -3.59 -19.92
CA TYR A 38 5.92 -4.09 -20.30
C TYR A 38 6.93 -4.07 -19.16
N LYS A 39 6.66 -3.35 -18.06
CA LYS A 39 7.51 -3.35 -16.85
C LYS A 39 6.65 -3.30 -15.59
N PHE A 40 7.01 -4.12 -14.61
CA PHE A 40 6.47 -4.09 -13.26
C PHE A 40 7.60 -4.28 -12.26
N CYS A 41 7.75 -3.36 -11.33
CA CYS A 41 8.72 -3.42 -10.24
C CYS A 41 8.01 -3.13 -8.92
N GLY A 42 8.41 -3.80 -7.85
CA GLY A 42 7.80 -3.64 -6.54
C GLY A 42 8.81 -3.78 -5.42
N THR A 43 8.65 -2.95 -4.39
CA THR A 43 9.39 -3.07 -3.13
C THR A 43 8.40 -3.19 -1.99
N GLU A 44 8.47 -4.31 -1.27
CA GLU A 44 7.66 -4.59 -0.08
C GLU A 44 8.62 -4.95 1.06
N LYS A 45 8.35 -4.44 2.26
CA LYS A 45 9.07 -4.80 3.49
C LYS A 45 8.09 -4.86 4.66
N LEU A 46 8.46 -5.58 5.71
CA LEU A 46 7.69 -5.64 6.94
C LEU A 46 7.65 -4.25 7.58
N SER A 47 6.46 -3.82 8.02
CA SER A 47 6.25 -2.55 8.72
C SER A 47 6.69 -1.29 7.92
N GLU A 48 6.80 -1.38 6.59
CA GLU A 48 7.01 -0.22 5.71
C GLU A 48 5.94 -0.20 4.60
N PRO A 49 5.48 0.99 4.16
CA PRO A 49 4.63 1.11 2.98
C PRO A 49 5.30 0.51 1.74
N TYR A 50 4.58 -0.32 0.99
CA TYR A 50 5.07 -0.81 -0.30
C TYR A 50 5.08 0.30 -1.37
N GLU A 51 5.88 0.10 -2.41
CA GLU A 51 5.84 0.91 -3.64
C GLU A 51 5.86 -0.03 -4.85
N TYR A 52 4.91 0.14 -5.76
CA TYR A 52 4.90 -0.53 -7.05
C TYR A 52 5.00 0.46 -8.19
N GLN A 53 5.83 0.15 -9.18
CA GLN A 53 5.97 0.90 -10.42
C GLN A 53 5.49 0.03 -11.58
N ILE A 54 4.52 0.55 -12.34
CA ILE A 54 3.93 -0.16 -13.48
C ILE A 54 4.14 0.70 -14.72
N ALA A 55 4.83 0.17 -15.72
CA ALA A 55 5.01 0.83 -17.01
C ALA A 55 4.25 0.09 -18.12
N PHE A 56 3.45 0.83 -18.87
CA PHE A 56 2.55 0.30 -19.88
C PHE A 56 2.41 1.22 -21.08
N ILE A 57 2.04 0.63 -22.20
CA ILE A 57 1.69 1.32 -23.45
C ILE A 57 0.19 1.18 -23.62
N LEU A 58 -0.43 2.22 -24.15
CA LEU A 58 -1.83 2.24 -24.47
C LEU A 58 -1.99 2.42 -26.01
N PRO A 59 -2.97 1.76 -26.65
CA PRO A 59 -3.20 1.91 -28.10
C PRO A 59 -3.57 3.34 -28.51
N SER A 60 -3.12 3.75 -29.70
CA SER A 60 -2.88 5.14 -30.13
C SER A 60 -4.10 6.06 -30.33
N GLU A 61 -5.34 5.60 -30.15
CA GLU A 61 -6.52 6.46 -30.37
C GLU A 61 -7.45 6.61 -29.15
N SER A 62 -7.14 5.95 -28.02
CA SER A 62 -8.03 5.97 -26.84
C SER A 62 -7.70 7.06 -25.79
N LEU A 63 -6.69 7.92 -26.04
CA LEU A 63 -5.84 8.42 -24.95
C LEU A 63 -5.57 9.91 -24.86
N LEU A 64 -5.99 10.70 -25.85
CA LEU A 64 -5.82 12.15 -25.82
C LEU A 64 -6.46 12.80 -24.58
N GLN A 65 -7.30 12.07 -23.82
CA GLN A 65 -7.94 12.55 -22.60
C GLN A 65 -8.06 11.49 -21.49
N LEU A 66 -7.10 10.56 -21.33
CA LEU A 66 -6.85 10.12 -19.95
C LEU A 66 -6.30 11.34 -19.22
N GLN A 67 -7.20 12.14 -18.66
CA GLN A 67 -6.84 13.25 -17.81
C GLN A 67 -5.97 12.65 -16.72
N THR A 68 -4.65 12.79 -16.82
CA THR A 68 -3.68 12.22 -15.87
C THR A 68 -4.07 12.63 -14.44
N LYS A 69 -4.67 13.83 -14.32
CA LYS A 69 -5.32 14.35 -13.11
C LYS A 69 -6.47 13.49 -12.57
N LYS A 70 -7.31 12.89 -13.43
CA LYS A 70 -8.41 11.99 -13.03
C LYS A 70 -7.96 10.62 -12.55
N LEU A 71 -6.73 10.20 -12.85
CA LEU A 71 -6.15 8.92 -12.39
C LEU A 71 -5.35 9.09 -11.09
N LEU A 72 -4.70 10.24 -10.91
CA LEU A 72 -3.98 10.55 -9.68
C LEU A 72 -4.90 10.44 -8.46
N ASN A 73 -4.39 9.92 -7.36
CA ASN A 73 -5.12 9.69 -6.10
C ASN A 73 -6.35 8.77 -6.22
N ASN A 74 -6.42 7.94 -7.27
CA ASN A 74 -7.44 6.91 -7.36
C ASN A 74 -6.88 5.54 -6.99
N PHE A 75 -7.74 4.73 -6.38
CA PHE A 75 -7.46 3.34 -6.11
C PHE A 75 -7.53 2.53 -7.40
N ILE A 76 -6.56 1.65 -7.56
CA ILE A 76 -6.52 0.68 -8.64
C ILE A 76 -6.32 -0.71 -8.08
N ILE A 77 -6.85 -1.69 -8.80
CA ILE A 77 -6.59 -3.11 -8.59
C ILE A 77 -5.91 -3.63 -9.86
N TRP A 78 -4.90 -4.46 -9.72
CA TRP A 78 -4.32 -5.15 -10.87
C TRP A 78 -4.04 -6.60 -10.54
N ARG A 79 -4.01 -7.40 -11.60
CA ARG A 79 -3.78 -8.83 -11.53
C ARG A 79 -2.49 -9.16 -12.25
N LEU A 80 -1.57 -9.76 -11.50
CA LEU A 80 -0.38 -10.39 -12.03
C LEU A 80 -0.69 -11.88 -12.23
N HIS A 81 -0.60 -12.33 -13.49
CA HIS A 81 -0.65 -13.77 -13.80
C HIS A 81 0.79 -14.31 -13.83
N ALA A 82 1.17 -15.11 -12.84
CA ALA A 82 2.50 -15.70 -12.75
C ALA A 82 2.41 -17.16 -12.28
N HIS A 83 3.09 -18.08 -12.99
CA HIS A 83 3.17 -19.50 -12.62
C HIS A 83 1.81 -20.18 -12.38
N GLY A 84 0.79 -19.86 -13.20
CA GLY A 84 -0.56 -20.42 -13.05
C GLY A 84 -1.35 -19.85 -11.87
N MET A 85 -0.79 -18.89 -11.13
CA MET A 85 -1.46 -18.21 -10.01
C MET A 85 -1.82 -16.78 -10.39
N ASN A 86 -2.97 -16.34 -9.89
CA ASN A 86 -3.41 -14.96 -9.97
C ASN A 86 -3.10 -14.27 -8.64
N LYS A 87 -2.12 -13.35 -8.65
CA LYS A 87 -1.90 -12.47 -7.51
C LYS A 87 -2.59 -11.13 -7.79
N TYR A 88 -3.45 -10.73 -6.87
CA TYR A 88 -4.12 -9.45 -6.92
C TYR A 88 -3.34 -8.47 -6.07
N PHE A 89 -3.32 -7.23 -6.53
CA PHE A 89 -2.73 -6.13 -5.83
C PHE A 89 -3.70 -4.96 -5.88
N HIS A 90 -3.66 -4.14 -4.85
CA HIS A 90 -4.43 -2.92 -4.77
C HIS A 90 -3.53 -1.81 -4.25
N GLY A 91 -3.88 -0.56 -4.55
CA GLY A 91 -3.20 0.60 -4.00
C GLY A 91 -3.72 1.87 -4.66
N MET A 92 -3.18 3.01 -4.22
CA MET A 92 -3.53 4.33 -4.75
C MET A 92 -2.43 4.81 -5.69
N ILE A 93 -2.80 5.35 -6.84
CA ILE A 93 -1.83 5.98 -7.75
C ILE A 93 -1.33 7.29 -7.13
N SER A 94 -0.04 7.34 -6.77
CA SER A 94 0.59 8.52 -6.17
C SER A 94 1.37 9.37 -7.16
N LYS A 95 1.91 8.76 -8.22
CA LYS A 95 2.65 9.46 -9.28
C LYS A 95 2.31 8.90 -10.64
N ILE A 96 2.31 9.76 -11.65
CA ILE A 96 2.14 9.39 -13.05
C ILE A 96 3.17 10.16 -13.87
N SER A 97 3.90 9.44 -14.71
CA SER A 97 4.84 10.00 -15.69
C SER A 97 4.48 9.49 -17.08
N VAL A 98 4.56 10.37 -18.07
CA VAL A 98 4.18 10.07 -19.47
C VAL A 98 5.29 10.55 -20.39
N VAL A 99 5.78 9.65 -21.24
CA VAL A 99 6.76 9.94 -22.29
C VAL A 99 6.23 9.37 -23.61
N LYS A 100 5.77 10.24 -24.51
CA LYS A 100 5.05 9.85 -25.73
C LYS A 100 3.83 8.97 -25.37
N ASN A 101 3.81 7.70 -25.80
CA ASN A 101 2.74 6.72 -25.52
C ASN A 101 3.10 5.76 -24.39
N HIS A 102 4.20 6.01 -23.67
CA HIS A 102 4.63 5.20 -22.54
C HIS A 102 4.20 5.87 -21.24
N TYR A 103 3.39 5.16 -20.46
CA TYR A 103 2.90 5.59 -19.16
C TYR A 103 3.63 4.82 -18.07
N THR A 104 4.05 5.52 -17.03
CA THR A 104 4.57 4.92 -15.79
C THR A 104 3.75 5.44 -14.63
N ILE A 105 3.21 4.54 -13.83
CA ILE A 105 2.47 4.87 -12.61
C ILE A 105 3.21 4.32 -11.39
N THR A 106 3.25 5.11 -10.33
CA THR A 106 3.65 4.66 -8.99
C THR A 106 2.41 4.45 -8.15
N VAL A 107 2.33 3.29 -7.52
CA VAL A 107 1.20 2.84 -6.72
C VAL A 107 1.69 2.51 -5.32
N GLU A 108 1.08 3.14 -4.32
CA GLU A 108 1.46 3.06 -2.91
C GLU A 108 0.21 2.79 -2.06
N PRO A 109 0.35 2.26 -0.83
CA PRO A 109 -0.79 2.16 0.06
C PRO A 109 -1.25 3.56 0.48
N VAL A 110 -2.54 3.71 0.76
CA VAL A 110 -3.10 4.97 1.30
C VAL A 110 -2.34 5.43 2.53
N LEU A 111 -1.86 4.49 3.36
CA LEU A 111 -1.04 4.76 4.54
C LEU A 111 0.12 5.72 4.26
N LYS A 112 0.71 5.65 3.06
CA LYS A 112 1.83 6.51 2.64
C LYS A 112 1.44 7.99 2.59
N CYS A 113 0.15 8.33 2.43
CA CYS A 113 -0.29 9.72 2.41
C CYS A 113 -0.07 10.43 3.76
N LEU A 114 0.01 9.69 4.86
CA LEU A 114 0.32 10.22 6.20
C LEU A 114 1.74 10.79 6.33
N GLN A 115 2.60 10.63 5.32
CA GLN A 115 3.92 11.27 5.33
C GLN A 115 3.87 12.76 4.96
N TYR A 116 2.76 13.21 4.35
CA TYR A 116 2.61 14.57 3.83
C TYR A 116 1.90 15.52 4.80
N ASP A 117 1.51 15.05 5.99
CA ASP A 117 0.93 15.90 7.02
C ASP A 117 1.95 16.27 8.10
N MET A 118 1.66 17.33 8.86
CA MET A 118 2.42 17.69 10.06
C MET A 118 1.40 18.01 11.15
N GLN A 119 1.54 17.38 12.31
CA GLN A 119 0.50 17.42 13.34
C GLN A 119 1.07 17.71 14.72
N TYR A 120 0.23 18.33 15.54
CA TYR A 120 0.43 18.55 16.97
C TYR A 120 -0.77 17.96 17.71
N ARG A 121 -0.59 16.83 18.39
CA ARG A 121 -1.68 16.12 19.06
C ARG A 121 -1.22 15.52 20.38
N VAL A 122 -2.10 15.54 21.38
CA VAL A 122 -1.87 14.91 22.67
C VAL A 122 -2.82 13.73 22.81
N PHE A 123 -2.27 12.57 23.16
CA PHE A 123 -3.02 11.37 23.50
C PHE A 123 -2.85 11.10 24.99
N SER A 124 -3.95 11.11 25.74
CA SER A 124 -3.92 10.90 27.19
C SER A 124 -4.82 9.73 27.57
N LYS A 125 -4.36 8.88 28.50
CA LYS A 125 -5.08 7.69 28.98
C LYS A 125 -5.49 6.74 27.84
N LYS A 126 -4.63 6.59 26.82
CA LYS A 126 -4.82 5.73 25.64
C LYS A 126 -3.78 4.60 25.62
N THR A 127 -4.14 3.44 25.11
CA THR A 127 -3.19 2.35 24.83
C THR A 127 -2.50 2.56 23.47
N TYR A 128 -1.40 1.85 23.19
CA TYR A 128 -0.77 1.91 21.86
C TYR A 128 -1.74 1.52 20.73
N PRO A 129 -2.52 0.42 20.82
CA PRO A 129 -3.56 0.10 19.84
C PRO A 129 -4.57 1.25 19.65
N ASP A 130 -5.08 1.87 20.71
CA ASP A 130 -6.05 2.98 20.58
C ASP A 130 -5.48 4.15 19.76
N ILE A 131 -4.19 4.45 19.94
CA ILE A 131 -3.50 5.52 19.20
C ILE A 131 -3.35 5.13 17.73
N ILE A 132 -2.95 3.88 17.46
CA ILE A 132 -2.83 3.33 16.10
C ILE A 132 -4.17 3.41 15.38
N GLU A 133 -5.26 2.97 16.01
CA GLU A 133 -6.61 3.06 15.44
C GLU A 133 -7.02 4.50 15.16
N THR A 134 -6.70 5.43 16.06
CA THR A 134 -7.01 6.85 15.87
C THR A 134 -6.28 7.45 14.66
N ILE A 135 -5.04 6.99 14.38
CA ILE A 135 -4.27 7.44 13.22
C ILE A 135 -4.82 6.80 11.95
N LEU A 136 -5.03 5.48 11.95
CA LEU A 136 -5.48 4.72 10.78
C LEU A 136 -6.94 5.03 10.40
N GLY A 137 -7.81 5.30 11.37
CA GLY A 137 -9.22 5.62 11.16
C GLY A 137 -9.46 6.92 10.38
N LYS A 138 -8.43 7.76 10.21
CA LYS A 138 -8.51 8.95 9.36
C LYS A 138 -8.33 8.65 7.88
N LEU A 139 -7.86 7.46 7.54
CA LEU A 139 -7.58 7.08 6.16
C LEU A 139 -8.85 6.61 5.45
N PRO A 140 -9.27 7.28 4.37
CA PRO A 140 -10.48 6.90 3.67
C PRO A 140 -10.33 5.53 3.00
N GLY A 141 -11.31 4.65 3.22
CA GLY A 141 -11.37 3.35 2.55
C GLY A 141 -10.34 2.33 3.01
N VAL A 142 -9.58 2.61 4.08
CA VAL A 142 -8.65 1.64 4.67
C VAL A 142 -9.39 0.78 5.68
N LYS A 143 -9.33 -0.54 5.48
CA LYS A 143 -9.66 -1.52 6.53
C LYS A 143 -8.36 -1.98 7.16
N PHE A 144 -8.34 -2.04 8.48
CA PHE A 144 -7.24 -2.61 9.24
C PHE A 144 -7.81 -3.63 10.23
N ASP A 145 -7.01 -4.62 10.57
CA ASP A 145 -7.37 -5.67 11.50
C ASP A 145 -6.30 -5.71 12.61
N ILE A 146 -6.75 -5.50 13.84
CA ILE A 146 -5.92 -5.58 15.04
C ILE A 146 -6.32 -6.75 15.95
N SER A 147 -7.19 -7.65 15.49
CA SER A 147 -7.69 -8.79 16.28
C SER A 147 -6.59 -9.74 16.74
N ALA A 148 -5.46 -9.78 16.03
CA ALA A 148 -4.27 -10.55 16.42
C ALA A 148 -3.50 -9.93 17.59
N LEU A 149 -3.79 -8.69 17.98
CA LEU A 149 -3.17 -8.05 19.14
C LEU A 149 -3.93 -8.41 20.40
N ASP A 150 -3.21 -8.86 21.44
CA ASP A 150 -3.79 -8.96 22.78
C ASP A 150 -3.92 -7.56 23.39
N ILE A 151 -5.05 -6.90 23.13
CA ILE A 151 -5.30 -5.52 23.58
C ILE A 151 -5.21 -5.41 25.11
N SER A 152 -5.54 -6.48 25.85
CA SER A 152 -5.51 -6.49 27.32
C SER A 152 -4.10 -6.37 27.89
N SER A 153 -3.08 -6.73 27.11
CA SER A 153 -1.68 -6.64 27.50
C SER A 153 -1.11 -5.21 27.50
N TYR A 154 -1.79 -4.24 26.87
CA TYR A 154 -1.31 -2.87 26.74
C TYR A 154 -1.82 -1.98 27.87
N THR A 155 -0.89 -1.37 28.61
CA THR A 155 -1.22 -0.40 29.65
C THR A 155 -1.58 0.96 29.03
N LYS A 156 -2.51 1.68 29.67
CA LYS A 156 -2.85 3.05 29.27
C LYS A 156 -1.69 3.99 29.55
N ILE A 157 -1.27 4.70 28.51
CA ILE A 157 -0.19 5.70 28.59
C ILE A 157 -0.76 6.97 29.25
N PRO A 158 -0.11 7.54 30.28
CA PRO A 158 -0.57 8.76 30.94
C PRO A 158 -0.74 9.92 29.96
N HIS A 159 0.31 10.21 29.20
CA HIS A 159 0.26 11.11 28.05
C HIS A 159 1.36 10.76 27.04
N ILE A 160 1.10 10.98 25.76
CA ILE A 160 2.09 10.97 24.68
C ILE A 160 1.69 12.01 23.64
N THR A 161 2.67 12.74 23.12
CA THR A 161 2.45 13.86 22.21
C THR A 161 3.08 13.58 20.85
N GLN A 162 2.29 13.73 19.80
CA GLN A 162 2.80 13.90 18.44
C GLN A 162 3.22 15.38 18.30
N TYR A 163 4.53 15.65 18.32
CA TYR A 163 5.07 17.01 18.24
C TYR A 163 5.85 17.19 16.94
N ALA A 164 5.40 18.14 16.09
CA ALA A 164 6.06 18.49 14.84
C ALA A 164 6.48 17.25 14.01
N LYS A 165 5.63 16.24 13.96
CA LYS A 165 5.92 14.96 13.30
C LYS A 165 4.76 14.57 12.40
N ASN A 166 5.07 14.05 11.22
CA ASN A 166 4.05 13.52 10.33
C ASN A 166 3.40 12.26 10.91
N SER A 167 2.16 12.01 10.54
CA SER A 167 1.37 10.92 11.12
C SER A 167 1.96 9.55 10.79
N LEU A 168 2.67 9.38 9.67
CA LEU A 168 3.33 8.12 9.34
C LEU A 168 4.51 7.82 10.26
N GLN A 169 5.39 8.80 10.47
CA GLN A 169 6.52 8.69 11.38
C GLN A 169 6.05 8.46 12.81
N PHE A 170 5.01 9.19 13.25
CA PHE A 170 4.46 9.00 14.58
C PHE A 170 3.86 7.60 14.74
N LEU A 171 3.15 7.10 13.72
CA LEU A 171 2.67 5.72 13.70
C LEU A 171 3.82 4.71 13.83
N HIS A 172 4.90 4.89 13.08
CA HIS A 172 6.08 4.02 13.14
C HIS A 172 6.74 4.02 14.52
N ASP A 173 6.85 5.19 15.16
CA ASP A 173 7.34 5.27 16.54
C ASP A 173 6.45 4.48 17.51
N ILE A 174 5.13 4.67 17.44
CA ILE A 174 4.13 4.03 18.31
C ILE A 174 4.16 2.51 18.14
N ILE A 175 4.21 2.03 16.89
CA ILE A 175 4.29 0.60 16.58
C ILE A 175 5.61 0.00 17.08
N ALA A 176 6.73 0.71 16.90
CA ALA A 176 8.04 0.26 17.38
C ALA A 176 8.10 0.20 18.91
N MET A 177 7.59 1.22 19.62
CA MET A 177 7.50 1.22 21.09
C MET A 177 6.64 0.09 21.62
N ALA A 178 5.56 -0.25 20.90
CA ALA A 178 4.65 -1.33 21.26
C ALA A 178 5.16 -2.73 20.86
N GLY A 179 6.24 -2.83 20.08
CA GLY A 179 6.71 -4.11 19.51
C GLY A 179 5.76 -4.72 18.48
N ILE A 180 4.89 -3.91 17.88
CA ILE A 180 3.91 -4.33 16.89
C ILE A 180 4.59 -4.37 15.50
N ASN A 181 4.12 -5.22 14.61
CA ASN A 181 4.47 -5.18 13.19
C ASN A 181 3.21 -5.21 12.34
N TYR A 182 3.29 -4.65 11.13
CA TYR A 182 2.18 -4.71 10.19
C TYR A 182 2.64 -5.19 8.82
N LEU A 183 1.70 -5.77 8.07
CA LEU A 183 1.86 -6.18 6.69
C LEU A 183 0.61 -5.81 5.90
N PHE A 184 0.74 -5.70 4.58
CA PHE A 184 -0.40 -5.45 3.70
C PHE A 184 -0.91 -6.77 3.15
N VAL A 185 -2.19 -7.05 3.38
CA VAL A 185 -2.88 -8.20 2.77
C VAL A 185 -3.61 -7.70 1.53
N HIS A 186 -3.27 -8.27 0.37
CA HIS A 186 -3.94 -7.96 -0.88
C HIS A 186 -4.99 -9.02 -1.22
N ASP A 187 -6.23 -8.75 -0.84
CA ASP A 187 -7.36 -9.63 -1.19
C ASP A 187 -8.25 -9.02 -2.27
N ILE A 188 -8.91 -9.91 -3.01
CA ILE A 188 -10.07 -9.54 -3.82
C ILE A 188 -11.20 -9.33 -2.81
N VAL A 189 -11.72 -8.11 -2.70
CA VAL A 189 -13.01 -7.93 -2.03
C VAL A 189 -14.06 -8.59 -2.92
N ASN A 190 -14.29 -9.89 -2.73
CA ASN A 190 -15.49 -10.55 -3.19
C ASN A 190 -16.62 -9.87 -2.41
N LYS A 191 -17.30 -8.91 -3.04
CA LYS A 191 -18.61 -8.49 -2.55
C LYS A 191 -19.53 -9.70 -2.69
N SER A 192 -19.75 -10.41 -1.59
CA SER A 192 -20.96 -11.18 -1.35
C SER A 192 -22.16 -10.26 -1.34
#